data_AF-A0A7Y7THV1-F1
#
_entry.id   AF-A0A7Y7THV1-F1
#
_cell.length_a   1.000
_cell.length_b   1.000
_cell.length_c   1.000
_cell.angle_alpha   90.00
_cell.angle_beta   90.00
_cell.angle_gamma   90.00
#
_symmetry.space_group_name_H-M   'P 1'
#
loop_
_entity.id
_entity.type
_entity.pdbx_description
1 polymer ?
#
loop_
_entity_poly.entity_id
_entity_poly.type
_entity_poly.pdbx_seq_one_letter_code
_entity_poly.pdbx_strand_id
1 'polypeptide(L)'
;MEAEMKELRKIKGIGAVLSRSLVEGGYDTFAKIVAAGEDGLNKIQGVNPGLVGSIIRQSVALAGEMVEEPPKSKAEKIGELKQRLVSLRRQVQAFAFSVHDRYMDQVASKNGKNVERELVKMISTLEMVESRMETRIKKAEKGLTEAEKRFAGLNDAGFKGVGKRLKKARKSLKNVCA
;
A
#
# COMPACT_ATOMS: atom_id res chain seq x y z
N MET A 1 -10.55 21.61 17.28
CA MET A 1 -10.88 22.88 16.60
C MET A 1 -9.91 23.27 15.47
N GLU A 2 -8.65 23.66 15.72
CA GLU A 2 -7.79 24.13 14.61
C GLU A 2 -7.36 23.03 13.62
N ALA A 3 -7.22 21.79 14.12
CA ALA A 3 -6.95 20.63 13.29
C ALA A 3 -8.12 20.30 12.34
N GLU A 4 -9.36 20.22 12.87
CA GLU A 4 -10.58 19.99 12.08
C GLU A 4 -10.75 21.10 11.02
N MET A 5 -10.55 22.36 11.38
CA MET A 5 -10.62 23.47 10.43
C MET A 5 -9.58 23.37 9.31
N LYS A 6 -8.36 22.89 9.61
CA LYS A 6 -7.32 22.64 8.59
C LYS A 6 -7.67 21.48 7.67
N GLU A 7 -8.33 20.45 8.19
CA GLU A 7 -8.77 19.32 7.39
C GLU A 7 -9.91 19.71 6.45
N LEU A 8 -10.92 20.43 6.93
CA LEU A 8 -12.03 20.91 6.11
C LEU A 8 -11.58 21.83 4.97
N ARG A 9 -10.51 22.62 5.18
CA ARG A 9 -9.91 23.47 4.14
C ARG A 9 -9.25 22.71 2.98
N LYS A 10 -9.08 21.39 3.08
CA LYS A 10 -8.63 20.58 1.94
C LYS A 10 -9.68 20.51 0.83
N ILE A 11 -10.95 20.75 1.15
CA ILE A 11 -12.03 20.79 0.16
C ILE A 11 -11.98 22.13 -0.58
N LYS A 12 -11.91 22.05 -1.91
CA LYS A 12 -11.96 23.21 -2.78
C LYS A 12 -13.33 23.87 -2.66
N GLY A 13 -13.34 25.09 -2.13
CA GLY A 13 -14.57 25.85 -1.85
C GLY A 13 -14.81 26.10 -0.35
N ILE A 14 -14.08 25.43 0.54
CA ILE A 14 -14.16 25.67 1.99
C ILE A 14 -13.00 26.58 2.43
N GLY A 15 -13.32 27.85 2.65
CA GLY A 15 -12.38 28.83 3.20
C GLY A 15 -12.31 28.82 4.73
N ALA A 16 -11.50 29.73 5.29
CA ALA A 16 -11.33 29.87 6.74
C ALA A 16 -12.64 30.13 7.50
N VAL A 17 -13.51 30.96 6.93
CA VAL A 17 -14.80 31.33 7.51
C VAL A 17 -15.77 30.14 7.48
N LEU A 18 -15.91 29.50 6.31
CA LEU A 18 -16.76 28.32 6.15
C LEU A 18 -16.32 27.15 7.03
N SER A 19 -15.01 26.90 7.16
CA SER A 19 -14.50 25.85 8.04
C SER A 19 -14.89 26.08 9.51
N ARG A 20 -15.00 27.34 9.94
CA ARG A 20 -15.45 27.67 11.29
C ARG A 20 -16.95 27.45 11.43
N SER A 21 -17.76 27.94 10.48
CA SER A 21 -19.22 27.76 10.49
C SER A 21 -19.64 26.29 10.40
N LEU A 22 -18.88 25.46 9.68
CA LEU A 22 -19.10 24.00 9.62
C LEU A 22 -18.86 23.34 10.98
N VAL A 23 -17.75 23.69 11.65
CA VAL A 23 -17.43 23.16 12.99
C VAL A 23 -18.46 23.65 14.02
N GLU A 24 -18.87 24.92 13.97
CA GLU A 24 -19.94 25.48 14.82
C GLU A 24 -21.29 24.80 14.58
N GLY A 25 -21.57 24.40 13.32
CA GLY A 25 -22.73 23.60 12.95
C GLY A 25 -22.63 22.11 13.32
N GLY A 26 -21.54 21.68 13.97
CA GLY A 26 -21.32 20.28 14.36
C GLY A 26 -20.79 19.37 13.25
N TYR A 27 -20.45 19.92 12.09
CA TYR A 27 -19.88 19.22 10.93
C TYR A 27 -18.35 19.29 10.94
N ASP A 28 -17.76 18.76 12.01
CA ASP A 28 -16.32 18.74 12.24
C ASP A 28 -15.53 17.77 11.33
N THR A 29 -16.22 16.89 10.60
CA THR A 29 -15.62 15.78 9.83
C THR A 29 -16.31 15.57 8.48
N PHE A 30 -15.55 15.07 7.48
CA PHE A 30 -16.09 14.81 6.14
C PHE A 30 -17.27 13.83 6.17
N ALA A 31 -17.24 12.83 7.05
CA ALA A 31 -18.35 11.89 7.21
C ALA A 31 -19.65 12.56 7.67
N LYS A 32 -19.55 13.54 8.60
CA LYS A 32 -20.72 14.32 9.04
C LYS A 32 -21.23 15.25 7.94
N ILE A 33 -20.34 15.80 7.12
CA ILE A 33 -20.72 16.60 5.94
C ILE A 33 -21.48 15.74 4.92
N VAL A 34 -21.00 14.52 4.66
CA VAL A 34 -21.70 13.58 3.75
C VAL A 34 -23.05 13.17 4.33
N ALA A 35 -23.13 12.89 5.64
CA ALA A 35 -24.38 12.52 6.31
C ALA A 35 -25.40 13.67 6.34
N ALA A 36 -24.94 14.91 6.41
CA ALA A 36 -25.78 16.10 6.36
C ALA A 36 -26.44 16.31 5.00
N GLY A 37 -25.80 15.83 3.92
CA GLY A 37 -26.31 15.97 2.56
C GLY A 37 -26.45 17.44 2.12
N GLU A 38 -27.21 17.64 1.04
CA GLU A 38 -27.40 18.99 0.47
C GLU A 38 -28.24 19.88 1.40
N ASP A 39 -29.26 19.32 2.03
CA ASP A 39 -30.16 20.03 2.95
C ASP A 39 -29.46 20.50 4.23
N GLY A 40 -28.51 19.74 4.74
CA GLY A 40 -27.75 20.11 5.95
C GLY A 40 -26.72 21.20 5.67
N LEU A 41 -26.06 21.17 4.51
CA LEU A 41 -25.08 22.18 4.12
C LEU A 41 -25.73 23.50 3.70
N ASN A 42 -26.90 23.46 3.07
CA ASN A 42 -27.65 24.66 2.70
C ASN A 42 -28.14 25.47 3.91
N LYS A 43 -28.25 24.85 5.09
CA LYS A 43 -28.61 25.54 6.34
C LYS A 43 -27.45 26.29 6.97
N ILE A 44 -26.21 26.10 6.50
CA ILE A 44 -25.02 26.75 7.05
C ILE A 44 -24.83 28.11 6.40
N GLN A 45 -24.71 29.13 7.23
CA GLN A 45 -24.52 30.50 6.78
C GLN A 45 -23.22 30.65 5.96
N GLY A 46 -23.34 31.16 4.73
CA GLY A 46 -22.22 31.43 3.84
C GLY A 46 -21.85 30.30 2.86
N VAL A 47 -22.57 29.17 2.88
CA VAL A 47 -22.38 28.12 1.88
C VAL A 47 -23.05 28.54 0.57
N ASN A 48 -22.31 28.44 -0.54
CA ASN A 48 -22.87 28.67 -1.86
C ASN A 48 -23.61 27.40 -2.34
N PRO A 49 -24.94 27.46 -2.61
CA PRO A 49 -25.74 26.30 -3.03
C PRO A 49 -25.16 25.60 -4.26
N GLY A 50 -24.58 26.34 -5.21
CA GLY A 50 -23.99 25.78 -6.42
C GLY A 50 -22.70 24.96 -6.16
N LEU A 51 -22.05 25.14 -5.02
CA LEU A 51 -20.84 24.41 -4.63
C LEU A 51 -21.13 23.22 -3.72
N VAL A 52 -22.34 23.11 -3.15
CA VAL A 52 -22.71 22.05 -2.20
C VAL A 52 -22.50 20.66 -2.80
N GLY A 53 -23.00 20.43 -4.02
CA GLY A 53 -22.81 19.14 -4.71
C GLY A 53 -21.33 18.80 -4.96
N SER A 54 -20.48 19.81 -5.20
CA SER A 54 -19.03 19.60 -5.35
C SER A 54 -18.35 19.32 -4.01
N ILE A 55 -18.76 20.02 -2.96
CA ILE A 55 -18.28 19.83 -1.58
C ILE A 55 -18.62 18.43 -1.11
N ILE A 56 -19.85 17.95 -1.33
CA ILE A 56 -20.26 16.59 -0.96
C ILE A 56 -19.47 15.56 -1.75
N ARG A 57 -19.31 15.70 -3.07
CA ARG A 57 -18.49 14.77 -3.87
C ARG A 57 -17.04 14.72 -3.40
N GLN A 58 -16.43 15.88 -3.11
CA GLN A 58 -15.08 15.95 -2.56
C GLN A 58 -15.02 15.38 -1.15
N SER A 59 -16.05 15.59 -0.33
CA SER A 59 -16.16 15.03 1.02
C SER A 59 -16.35 13.52 0.97
N VAL A 60 -17.06 12.97 -0.02
CA VAL A 60 -17.16 11.52 -0.25
C VAL A 60 -15.83 10.97 -0.73
N ALA A 61 -15.13 11.65 -1.63
CA ALA A 61 -13.81 11.23 -2.08
C ALA A 61 -12.79 11.26 -0.93
N LEU A 62 -12.80 12.31 -0.11
CA LEU A 62 -11.93 12.48 1.05
C LEU A 62 -12.36 11.66 2.26
N ALA A 63 -13.66 11.36 2.42
CA ALA A 63 -14.15 10.40 3.40
C ALA A 63 -13.82 8.98 2.94
N GLY A 64 -13.84 8.71 1.63
CA GLY A 64 -13.37 7.47 1.03
C GLY A 64 -11.85 7.30 1.10
N GLU A 65 -11.08 8.38 0.98
CA GLU A 65 -9.63 8.43 1.24
C GLU A 65 -9.31 8.45 2.74
N MET A 66 -10.15 9.01 3.59
CA MET A 66 -10.08 8.82 5.06
C MET A 66 -10.57 7.43 5.47
N VAL A 67 -11.30 6.74 4.59
CA VAL A 67 -11.55 5.30 4.59
C VAL A 67 -10.50 4.60 3.68
N GLU A 68 -9.29 5.15 3.55
CA GLU A 68 -8.10 4.29 3.56
C GLU A 68 -7.95 3.71 4.97
N GLU A 69 -8.85 2.75 5.23
CA GLU A 69 -8.94 1.90 6.39
C GLU A 69 -9.31 2.66 7.68
N PRO A 70 -10.13 2.08 8.60
CA PRO A 70 -9.98 2.43 10.01
C PRO A 70 -8.48 2.36 10.34
N PRO A 71 -7.95 3.06 11.36
CA PRO A 71 -6.56 2.87 11.74
C PRO A 71 -6.39 1.41 12.15
N LYS A 72 -6.10 0.52 11.18
CA LYS A 72 -5.55 -0.79 11.41
C LYS A 72 -4.37 -0.45 12.26
N SER A 73 -4.46 -0.84 13.53
CA SER A 73 -3.42 -0.50 14.48
C SER A 73 -2.09 -0.88 13.86
N LYS A 74 -1.00 -0.20 14.21
CA LYS A 74 0.32 -0.58 13.65
C LYS A 74 0.55 -2.10 13.72
N ALA A 75 -0.03 -2.77 14.72
CA ALA A 75 -0.05 -4.22 14.85
C ALA A 75 -0.82 -4.96 13.75
N GLU A 76 -2.00 -4.49 13.32
CA GLU A 76 -2.75 -5.09 12.20
C GLU A 76 -2.02 -4.93 10.87
N LYS A 77 -1.45 -3.75 10.58
CA LYS A 77 -0.63 -3.54 9.37
C LYS A 77 0.62 -4.43 9.37
N ILE A 78 1.26 -4.59 10.54
CA ILE A 78 2.38 -5.53 10.69
C ILE A 78 1.88 -6.97 10.50
N GLY A 79 0.71 -7.33 11.01
CA GLY A 79 0.10 -8.65 10.84
C GLY A 79 -0.13 -9.00 9.37
N GLU A 80 -0.71 -8.08 8.59
CA GLU A 80 -0.90 -8.26 7.15
C GLU A 80 0.42 -8.35 6.39
N LEU A 81 1.40 -7.51 6.73
CA LEU A 81 2.74 -7.59 6.13
C LEU A 81 3.42 -8.92 6.44
N LYS A 82 3.28 -9.44 7.67
CA LYS A 82 3.78 -10.78 8.04
C LYS A 82 3.10 -11.87 7.23
N GLN A 83 1.77 -11.82 7.06
CA GLN A 83 1.04 -12.77 6.22
C GLN A 83 1.49 -12.74 4.76
N ARG A 84 1.62 -11.54 4.18
CA ARG A 84 2.13 -11.38 2.80
C ARG A 84 3.56 -11.89 2.66
N LEU A 85 4.43 -11.63 3.64
CA LEU A 85 5.80 -12.15 3.66
C LEU A 85 5.83 -13.69 3.70
N VAL A 86 5.00 -14.33 4.52
CA VAL A 86 4.87 -15.79 4.60
C VAL A 86 4.38 -16.35 3.26
N SER A 87 3.37 -15.72 2.64
CA SER A 87 2.88 -16.10 1.32
C SER A 87 3.99 -16.02 0.26
N LEU A 88 4.73 -14.90 0.24
CA LEU A 88 5.83 -14.69 -0.71
C LEU A 88 6.97 -15.71 -0.49
N ARG A 89 7.32 -16.04 0.76
CA ARG A 89 8.30 -17.11 1.06
C ARG A 89 7.85 -18.45 0.50
N ARG A 90 6.59 -18.82 0.71
CA ARG A 90 6.02 -20.06 0.20
C ARG A 90 6.06 -20.09 -1.33
N GLN A 91 5.74 -18.98 -1.99
CA GLN A 91 5.86 -18.85 -3.44
C GLN A 91 7.30 -19.01 -3.93
N VAL A 92 8.27 -18.38 -3.25
CA VAL A 92 9.70 -18.50 -3.59
C VAL A 92 10.18 -19.95 -3.45
N GLN A 93 9.78 -20.64 -2.37
CA GLN A 93 10.12 -22.05 -2.15
C GLN A 93 9.46 -22.96 -3.18
N ALA A 94 8.15 -22.81 -3.41
CA ALA A 94 7.44 -23.55 -4.45
C ALA A 94 8.06 -23.33 -5.84
N PHE A 95 8.46 -22.09 -6.13
CA PHE A 95 9.16 -21.75 -7.36
C PHE A 95 10.53 -22.42 -7.43
N ALA A 96 11.29 -22.47 -6.33
CA ALA A 96 12.56 -23.18 -6.26
C ALA A 96 12.40 -24.67 -6.62
N PHE A 97 11.38 -25.34 -6.06
CA PHE A 97 11.05 -26.72 -6.43
C PHE A 97 10.65 -26.83 -7.90
N SER A 98 9.83 -25.91 -8.41
CA SER A 98 9.42 -25.91 -9.82
C SER A 98 10.59 -25.69 -10.78
N VAL A 99 11.57 -24.87 -10.40
CA VAL A 99 12.78 -24.64 -11.21
C VAL A 99 13.65 -25.88 -11.19
N HIS A 100 13.82 -26.49 -10.02
CA HIS A 100 14.57 -27.73 -9.88
C HIS A 100 13.98 -28.82 -10.76
N ASP A 101 12.66 -29.02 -10.72
CA ASP A 101 11.94 -30.02 -11.50
C ASP A 101 11.95 -29.74 -13.02
N ARG A 102 11.59 -28.52 -13.44
CA ARG A 102 11.50 -28.15 -14.87
C ARG A 102 12.85 -28.01 -15.56
N TYR A 103 13.90 -27.75 -14.79
CA TYR A 103 15.22 -27.45 -15.32
C TYR A 103 16.29 -28.39 -14.76
N MET A 104 15.94 -29.59 -14.29
CA MET A 104 16.85 -30.65 -13.81
C MET A 104 18.19 -30.66 -14.56
N ASP A 105 18.15 -30.77 -15.89
CA ASP A 105 19.34 -30.84 -16.75
C ASP A 105 20.13 -29.53 -16.85
N GLN A 106 19.46 -28.39 -16.65
CA GLN A 106 20.06 -27.05 -16.69
C GLN A 106 20.44 -26.52 -15.30
N VAL A 107 20.02 -27.17 -14.21
CA VAL A 107 20.37 -26.81 -12.83
C VAL A 107 21.88 -26.97 -12.60
N ALA A 108 22.48 -28.03 -13.16
CA ALA A 108 23.92 -28.26 -13.13
C ALA A 108 24.73 -27.20 -13.92
N SER A 109 24.07 -26.46 -14.83
CA SER A 109 24.71 -25.42 -15.63
C SER A 109 25.05 -24.17 -14.79
N LYS A 110 25.96 -23.33 -15.30
CA LYS A 110 26.30 -22.03 -14.70
C LYS A 110 25.08 -21.14 -14.48
N ASN A 111 24.06 -21.26 -15.33
CA ASN A 111 22.83 -20.48 -15.21
C ASN A 111 21.91 -21.02 -14.10
N GLY A 112 21.84 -22.34 -13.92
CA GLY A 112 21.09 -22.98 -12.83
C GLY A 112 21.66 -22.63 -11.46
N LYS A 113 22.97 -22.79 -11.28
CA LYS A 113 23.68 -22.35 -10.06
C LYS A 113 23.45 -20.87 -9.74
N ASN A 114 23.29 -20.02 -10.76
CA ASN A 114 22.96 -18.60 -10.55
C ASN A 114 21.52 -18.41 -10.07
N VAL A 115 20.55 -19.14 -10.62
CA VAL A 115 19.15 -19.08 -10.18
C VAL A 115 19.01 -19.57 -8.74
N GLU A 116 19.60 -20.71 -8.40
CA GLU A 116 19.64 -21.24 -7.02
C GLU A 116 20.26 -20.24 -6.04
N ARG A 117 21.42 -19.68 -6.39
CA ARG A 117 22.08 -18.66 -5.57
C ARG A 117 21.20 -17.43 -5.37
N GLU A 118 20.46 -17.00 -6.39
CA GLU A 118 19.53 -15.88 -6.26
C GLU A 118 18.30 -16.23 -5.41
N LEU A 119 17.81 -17.47 -5.45
CA LEU A 119 16.73 -17.97 -4.60
C LEU A 119 17.15 -17.99 -3.12
N VAL A 120 18.33 -18.54 -2.81
CA VAL A 120 18.88 -18.53 -1.44
C VAL A 120 19.02 -17.09 -0.94
N LYS A 121 19.59 -16.21 -1.76
CA LYS A 121 19.71 -14.78 -1.40
C LYS A 121 18.36 -14.09 -1.23
N MET A 122 17.33 -14.50 -1.98
CA MET A 122 15.98 -13.98 -1.82
C MET A 122 15.41 -14.36 -0.45
N ILE A 123 15.54 -15.63 -0.05
CA ILE A 123 15.08 -16.13 1.26
C ILE A 123 15.75 -15.36 2.39
N SER A 124 17.08 -15.22 2.37
CA SER A 124 17.79 -14.42 3.38
C SER A 124 17.39 -12.94 3.37
N THR A 125 17.05 -12.38 2.20
CA THR A 125 16.56 -11.00 2.12
C THR A 125 15.17 -10.86 2.74
N LEU A 126 14.29 -11.86 2.56
CA LEU A 126 12.96 -11.88 3.19
C LEU A 126 13.07 -11.98 4.73
N GLU A 127 14.01 -12.76 5.26
CA GLU A 127 14.35 -12.79 6.70
C GLU A 127 14.84 -11.43 7.21
N MET A 128 15.69 -10.74 6.46
CA MET A 128 16.12 -9.38 6.82
C MET A 128 14.97 -8.36 6.74
N VAL A 129 13.98 -8.55 5.85
CA VAL A 129 12.79 -7.70 5.81
C VAL A 129 11.89 -7.96 7.00
N GLU A 130 11.72 -9.21 7.41
CA GLU A 130 10.95 -9.59 8.61
C GLU A 130 11.49 -8.94 9.90
N SER A 131 12.80 -8.93 10.08
CA SER A 131 13.42 -8.28 11.24
C SER A 131 13.32 -6.74 11.24
N ARG A 132 13.06 -6.11 10.08
CA ARG A 132 13.07 -4.64 9.92
C ARG A 132 11.70 -4.04 9.59
N MET A 133 10.68 -4.86 9.31
CA MET A 133 9.36 -4.36 8.90
C MET A 133 8.62 -3.63 10.03
N GLU A 134 8.88 -3.98 11.30
CA GLU A 134 8.24 -3.35 12.46
C GLU A 134 8.62 -1.87 12.60
N THR A 135 9.86 -1.52 12.23
CA THR A 135 10.34 -0.13 12.26
C THR A 135 10.15 0.62 10.94
N ARG A 136 9.96 -0.11 9.82
CA ARG A 136 9.94 0.45 8.47
C ARG A 136 8.71 0.03 7.65
N ILE A 137 7.53 0.01 8.28
CA ILE A 137 6.24 -0.44 7.71
C ILE A 137 6.01 0.06 6.27
N LYS A 138 6.04 1.39 6.03
CA LYS A 138 5.79 1.96 4.68
C LYS A 138 6.80 1.52 3.62
N LYS A 139 8.08 1.35 4.00
CA LYS A 139 9.11 0.88 3.07
C LYS A 139 8.93 -0.61 2.81
N ALA A 140 8.64 -1.38 3.85
CA ALA A 140 8.38 -2.82 3.75
C ALA A 140 7.20 -3.10 2.83
N GLU A 141 6.09 -2.38 3.00
CA GLU A 141 4.91 -2.51 2.16
C GLU A 141 5.19 -2.24 0.67
N LYS A 142 5.86 -1.13 0.36
CA LYS A 142 6.26 -0.81 -1.03
C LYS A 142 7.24 -1.84 -1.59
N GLY A 143 8.23 -2.23 -0.80
CA GLY A 143 9.25 -3.21 -1.22
C GLY A 143 8.65 -4.59 -1.50
N LEU A 144 7.71 -5.03 -0.65
CA LEU A 144 7.02 -6.31 -0.79
C LEU A 144 6.11 -6.30 -2.02
N THR A 145 5.32 -5.25 -2.20
CA THR A 145 4.43 -5.07 -3.36
C THR A 145 5.23 -5.10 -4.68
N GLU A 146 6.37 -4.41 -4.73
CA GLU A 146 7.26 -4.43 -5.90
C GLU A 146 7.90 -5.81 -6.13
N ALA A 147 8.21 -6.55 -5.06
CA ALA A 147 8.74 -7.90 -5.17
C ALA A 147 7.70 -8.88 -5.70
N GLU A 148 6.46 -8.83 -5.19
CA GLU A 148 5.33 -9.64 -5.63
C GLU A 148 5.01 -9.42 -7.11
N LYS A 149 4.92 -8.16 -7.56
CA LYS A 149 4.72 -7.83 -8.98
C LYS A 149 5.79 -8.45 -9.88
N ARG A 150 7.04 -8.43 -9.42
CA ARG A 150 8.18 -9.00 -10.17
C ARG A 150 8.21 -10.53 -10.12
N PHE A 151 7.65 -11.12 -9.07
CA PHE A 151 7.48 -12.56 -8.92
C PHE A 151 6.31 -13.12 -9.74
N ALA A 152 5.22 -12.36 -9.89
CA ALA A 152 4.08 -12.80 -10.69
C ALA A 152 4.48 -13.09 -12.15
N GLY A 153 5.30 -12.23 -12.76
CA GLY A 153 5.80 -12.43 -14.12
C GLY A 153 6.99 -13.38 -14.24
N LEU A 154 7.32 -14.17 -13.22
CA LEU A 154 8.50 -15.03 -13.22
C LEU A 154 8.24 -16.38 -13.90
N ASN A 155 6.98 -16.84 -13.88
CA ASN A 155 6.53 -18.08 -14.55
C ASN A 155 6.54 -17.97 -16.09
N ASP A 156 6.34 -16.77 -16.63
CA ASP A 156 6.32 -16.54 -18.09
C ASP A 156 7.72 -16.30 -18.68
N ALA A 157 8.77 -16.28 -17.84
CA ALA A 157 10.12 -16.01 -18.26
C ALA A 157 10.90 -17.29 -18.55
N GLY A 158 11.60 -17.35 -19.69
CA GLY A 158 12.59 -18.42 -19.92
C GLY A 158 13.71 -18.42 -18.88
N PHE A 159 14.43 -19.54 -18.74
CA PHE A 159 15.43 -19.80 -17.68
C PHE A 159 16.45 -18.67 -17.42
N LYS A 160 17.00 -18.04 -18.47
CA LYS A 160 17.90 -16.87 -18.33
C LYS A 160 17.18 -15.63 -17.80
N GLY A 161 15.89 -15.48 -18.11
CA GLY A 161 15.02 -14.40 -17.63
C GLY A 161 14.66 -14.56 -16.16
N VAL A 162 14.46 -15.81 -15.70
CA VAL A 162 14.18 -16.17 -14.30
C VAL A 162 15.23 -15.57 -13.36
N GLY A 163 16.52 -15.82 -13.61
CA GLY A 163 17.60 -15.29 -12.77
C GLY A 163 17.65 -13.75 -12.73
N LYS A 164 17.39 -13.08 -13.86
CA LYS A 164 17.35 -11.61 -13.92
C LYS A 164 16.15 -11.04 -13.15
N ARG A 165 14.98 -11.66 -13.26
CA ARG A 165 13.76 -11.24 -12.55
C ARG A 165 13.87 -11.46 -11.04
N LEU A 166 14.39 -12.62 -10.61
CA LEU A 166 14.72 -12.88 -9.21
C LEU A 166 15.67 -11.82 -8.64
N LYS A 167 16.74 -11.49 -9.36
CA LYS A 167 17.68 -10.45 -8.95
C LYS A 167 17.00 -9.07 -8.79
N LYS A 168 16.05 -8.73 -9.67
CA LYS A 168 15.28 -7.48 -9.58
C LYS A 168 14.31 -7.48 -8.40
N ALA A 169 13.61 -8.59 -8.15
CA ALA A 169 12.72 -8.75 -7.00
C ALA A 169 13.50 -8.69 -5.67
N ARG A 170 14.70 -9.26 -5.62
CA ARG A 170 15.58 -9.12 -4.45
C ARG A 170 16.00 -7.67 -4.22
N LYS A 171 16.33 -6.95 -5.28
CA LYS A 171 16.75 -5.53 -5.17
C LYS A 171 15.64 -4.63 -4.60
N SER A 172 14.37 -4.87 -4.93
CA SER A 172 13.27 -4.09 -4.33
C SER A 172 13.14 -4.35 -2.83
N LEU A 173 13.36 -5.58 -2.37
CA LEU A 173 13.38 -5.91 -0.94
C LEU A 173 14.62 -5.35 -0.22
N LYS A 174 15.78 -5.33 -0.88
CA LYS A 174 17.02 -4.79 -0.29
C LYS A 174 16.89 -3.31 0.09
N ASN A 175 16.09 -2.54 -0.64
CA ASN A 175 15.83 -1.13 -0.31
C ASN A 175 15.06 -0.94 1.01
N VAL A 176 14.38 -1.97 1.51
CA VAL A 176 13.75 -1.97 2.84
C VAL A 176 14.82 -2.14 3.92
N CYS A 177 15.82 -2.96 3.63
CA CYS A 177 16.94 -3.26 4.52
C CYS A 177 18.07 -2.23 4.47
N ALA A 178 18.12 -1.32 3.50
CA ALA A 178 19.07 -0.19 3.47
C ALA A 178 18.51 0.99 4.27
#